data_AF-A0A453IFJ1-F1
#
_entry.id   AF-A0A453IFJ1-F1
#
_cell.length_a   1.000
_cell.length_b   1.000
_cell.length_c   1.000
_cell.angle_alpha   90.00
_cell.angle_beta   90.00
_cell.angle_gamma   90.00
#
_symmetry.space_group_name_H-M   'P 1'
#
loop_
_entity.id
_entity.type
_entity.pdbx_description
1 polymer ?
#
loop_
_entity_poly.entity_id
_entity_poly.type
_entity_poly.pdbx_seq_one_letter_code
_entity_poly.pdbx_strand_id
1 'polypeptide(L)'
;LVGMDPQQQAQIDQAIMDLDKAHHRTEVGANAMLAVSIAACKAGAAEKEVPLYKHIADLVGKSATTLPVPAITVINGGTHAGNNLPIQEIMILPIGAKNFEEAMQMGSETYHHLKDIIWEKYGSDSCNIGDDGGFAPNISSITEGLDLVIAAIDRAGYNGRIKLAIDAAATDFCVGKKYDLEFKSAKKSGQNFKTGDDMIEIYSQLCSEYPLVSIEQPFDKDDWEHSKKFTTLELCQVVGDDLLMSDPERIKRAVNEYTCDALTLKASQVGTVTEAIEAVKQAKDAHWGVMVSHRSGDTDDSFIADLAVGAAAGQIKAGAPCRGECLTKYNQLLRIEEEFGSEGVYAGENWRTTAS
;
A
#
# COMPACT_ATOMS: atom_id res chain seq x y z
N LEU A 1 16.14 -27.94 -2.72
CA LEU A 1 14.82 -27.78 -3.39
C LEU A 1 14.42 -28.97 -4.24
N VAL A 2 15.31 -29.57 -5.05
CA VAL A 2 14.97 -30.77 -5.84
C VAL A 2 14.38 -31.88 -4.95
N GLY A 3 13.22 -32.41 -5.34
CA GLY A 3 12.52 -33.49 -4.63
C GLY A 3 11.64 -33.05 -3.46
N MET A 4 11.54 -31.75 -3.17
CA MET A 4 10.62 -31.22 -2.16
C MET A 4 9.20 -31.07 -2.73
N ASP A 5 8.20 -31.30 -1.89
CA ASP A 5 6.78 -31.11 -2.23
C ASP A 5 6.45 -29.60 -2.26
N PRO A 6 6.00 -29.03 -3.40
CA PRO A 6 5.68 -27.62 -3.52
C PRO A 6 4.52 -27.17 -2.63
N GLN A 7 3.69 -28.09 -2.11
CA GLN A 7 2.65 -27.77 -1.14
C GLN A 7 3.21 -27.43 0.26
N GLN A 8 4.46 -27.81 0.55
CA GLN A 8 5.13 -27.58 1.84
C GLN A 8 5.90 -26.26 1.85
N GLN A 9 5.19 -25.13 1.67
CA GLN A 9 5.77 -23.79 1.55
C GLN A 9 6.80 -23.47 2.65
N ALA A 10 6.45 -23.72 3.92
CA ALA A 10 7.32 -23.44 5.05
C ALA A 10 8.63 -24.26 5.01
N GLN A 11 8.59 -25.50 4.53
CA GLN A 11 9.79 -26.34 4.41
C GLN A 11 10.70 -25.82 3.28
N ILE A 12 10.10 -25.41 2.16
CA ILE A 12 10.82 -24.83 1.02
C ILE A 12 11.49 -23.52 1.43
N ASP A 13 10.73 -22.61 2.05
CA ASP A 13 11.25 -21.33 2.51
C ASP A 13 12.33 -21.50 3.57
N GLN A 14 12.18 -22.46 4.50
CA GLN A 14 13.24 -22.80 5.44
C GLN A 14 14.50 -23.29 4.73
N ALA A 15 14.38 -24.16 3.73
CA ALA A 15 15.54 -24.61 2.96
C ALA A 15 16.19 -23.49 2.14
N ILE A 16 15.43 -22.50 1.67
CA ILE A 16 15.95 -21.30 1.00
C ILE A 16 16.71 -20.43 2.01
N MET A 17 16.15 -20.22 3.20
CA MET A 17 16.80 -19.46 4.28
C MET A 17 18.08 -20.15 4.77
N ASP A 18 18.09 -21.47 4.95
CA ASP A 18 19.27 -22.22 5.38
C ASP A 18 20.43 -22.18 4.36
N LEU A 19 20.12 -21.93 3.08
CA LEU A 19 21.12 -21.72 2.04
C LEU A 19 21.76 -20.32 2.13
N ASP A 20 21.02 -19.32 2.59
CA ASP A 20 21.56 -17.99 2.88
C ASP A 20 22.16 -18.01 4.29
N LYS A 21 23.46 -18.34 4.38
CA LYS A 21 24.15 -18.49 5.67
C LYS A 21 24.39 -17.16 6.39
N ALA A 22 23.99 -16.04 5.80
CA ALA A 22 24.16 -14.71 6.35
C ALA A 22 22.88 -14.26 7.07
N HIS A 23 23.03 -13.62 8.21
CA HIS A 23 21.92 -13.09 9.01
C HIS A 23 21.06 -12.02 8.32
N HIS A 24 21.38 -11.62 7.08
CA HIS A 24 20.75 -10.50 6.37
C HIS A 24 20.45 -10.76 4.89
N ARG A 25 20.30 -12.02 4.45
CA ARG A 25 19.89 -12.34 3.06
C ARG A 25 20.87 -11.80 2.02
N THR A 26 22.16 -11.77 2.34
CA THR A 26 23.21 -11.10 1.54
C THR A 26 23.98 -12.05 0.61
N GLU A 27 23.91 -13.36 0.83
CA GLU A 27 24.65 -14.32 0.01
C GLU A 27 23.84 -14.76 -1.22
N VAL A 28 22.58 -15.11 -1.02
CA VAL A 28 21.61 -15.49 -2.06
C VAL A 28 20.88 -14.26 -2.58
N GLY A 29 20.56 -13.31 -1.68
CA GLY A 29 19.78 -12.12 -2.02
C GLY A 29 18.28 -12.34 -1.83
N ALA A 30 17.62 -11.42 -1.12
CA ALA A 30 16.18 -11.47 -0.85
C ALA A 30 15.32 -11.55 -2.13
N ASN A 31 15.79 -10.95 -3.24
CA ASN A 31 15.14 -11.02 -4.54
C ASN A 31 15.14 -12.44 -5.14
N ALA A 32 16.27 -13.16 -5.07
CA ALA A 32 16.36 -14.53 -5.57
C ALA A 32 15.56 -15.50 -4.69
N MET A 33 15.64 -15.33 -3.37
CA MET A 33 14.85 -16.11 -2.41
C MET A 33 13.35 -15.96 -2.66
N LEU A 34 12.87 -14.72 -2.78
CA LEU A 34 11.46 -14.45 -2.96
C LEU A 34 10.92 -14.98 -4.28
N ALA A 35 11.68 -14.85 -5.37
CA ALA A 35 11.27 -15.37 -6.67
C ALA A 35 11.03 -16.89 -6.63
N VAL A 36 11.94 -17.64 -6.00
CA VAL A 36 11.79 -19.10 -5.85
C VAL A 36 10.65 -19.45 -4.90
N SER A 37 10.50 -18.70 -3.80
CA SER A 37 9.42 -18.86 -2.84
C SER A 37 8.04 -18.67 -3.46
N ILE A 38 7.86 -17.62 -4.28
CA ILE A 38 6.62 -17.35 -5.04
C ILE A 38 6.37 -18.47 -6.08
N ALA A 39 7.41 -18.90 -6.79
CA ALA A 39 7.28 -19.97 -7.78
C ALA A 39 6.84 -21.30 -7.13
N ALA A 40 7.38 -21.62 -5.94
CA ALA A 40 6.96 -22.77 -5.16
C ALA A 40 5.50 -22.65 -4.73
N CYS A 41 5.06 -21.47 -4.26
CA CYS A 41 3.67 -21.22 -3.87
C CYS A 41 2.69 -21.42 -5.04
N LYS A 42 3.05 -20.90 -6.23
CA LYS A 42 2.30 -21.12 -7.48
C LYS A 42 2.23 -22.60 -7.86
N ALA A 43 3.35 -23.32 -7.75
CA ALA A 43 3.39 -24.76 -8.00
C ALA A 43 2.56 -25.55 -6.98
N GLY A 44 2.55 -25.14 -5.70
CA GLY A 44 1.77 -25.77 -4.64
C GLY A 44 0.27 -25.62 -4.87
N ALA A 45 -0.17 -24.45 -5.35
CA ALA A 45 -1.56 -24.24 -5.77
C ALA A 45 -1.95 -25.14 -6.96
N ALA A 46 -1.07 -25.22 -7.97
CA ALA A 46 -1.29 -26.07 -9.14
C ALA A 46 -1.35 -27.57 -8.79
N GLU A 47 -0.46 -28.06 -7.93
CA GLU A 47 -0.45 -29.45 -7.45
C GLU A 47 -1.71 -29.79 -6.65
N LYS A 48 -2.26 -28.84 -5.90
CA LYS A 48 -3.54 -28.97 -5.20
C LYS A 48 -4.77 -28.82 -6.11
N GLU A 49 -4.58 -28.45 -7.37
CA GLU A 49 -5.65 -28.09 -8.30
C GLU A 49 -6.59 -27.00 -7.77
N VAL A 50 -6.04 -26.02 -7.05
CA VAL A 50 -6.79 -24.86 -6.53
C VAL A 50 -6.22 -23.53 -7.05
N PRO A 51 -7.04 -22.47 -7.15
CA PRO A 51 -6.56 -21.12 -7.36
C PRO A 51 -5.52 -20.69 -6.32
N LEU A 52 -4.60 -19.82 -6.72
CA LEU A 52 -3.49 -19.38 -5.87
C LEU A 52 -3.97 -18.71 -4.58
N TYR A 53 -4.96 -17.81 -4.63
CA TYR A 53 -5.50 -17.19 -3.42
C TYR A 53 -6.09 -18.21 -2.43
N LYS A 54 -6.68 -19.33 -2.89
CA LYS A 54 -7.17 -20.41 -2.01
C LYS A 54 -6.02 -21.16 -1.36
N HIS A 55 -4.97 -21.44 -2.14
CA HIS A 55 -3.74 -22.02 -1.60
C HIS A 55 -3.09 -21.13 -0.54
N ILE A 56 -3.04 -19.81 -0.77
CA ILE A 56 -2.54 -18.84 0.22
C ILE A 56 -3.42 -18.83 1.47
N ALA A 57 -4.75 -18.88 1.33
CA ALA A 57 -5.66 -18.95 2.46
C ALA A 57 -5.40 -20.20 3.34
N ASP A 58 -5.17 -21.36 2.72
CA ASP A 58 -4.75 -22.58 3.42
C ASP A 58 -3.44 -22.36 4.20
N LEU A 59 -2.45 -21.71 3.60
CA LEU A 59 -1.14 -21.44 4.22
C LEU A 59 -1.26 -20.47 5.41
N VAL A 60 -2.16 -19.48 5.31
CA VAL A 60 -2.51 -18.56 6.40
C VAL A 60 -3.29 -19.28 7.51
N GLY A 61 -3.89 -20.44 7.21
CA GLY A 61 -4.70 -21.23 8.13
C GLY A 61 -6.14 -20.73 8.26
N LYS A 62 -6.67 -20.09 7.21
CA LYS A 62 -8.01 -19.49 7.20
C LYS A 62 -8.81 -19.90 5.98
N SER A 63 -10.12 -20.02 6.14
CA SER A 63 -11.05 -20.30 5.04
C SER A 63 -11.68 -19.05 4.44
N ALA A 64 -11.78 -17.97 5.21
CA ALA A 64 -12.39 -16.73 4.75
C ALA A 64 -11.42 -15.94 3.86
N THR A 65 -11.87 -15.64 2.65
CA THR A 65 -11.19 -14.76 1.70
C THR A 65 -12.02 -13.49 1.51
N THR A 66 -11.38 -12.38 1.18
CA THR A 66 -12.07 -11.09 1.04
C THR A 66 -11.40 -10.29 -0.07
N LEU A 67 -12.19 -9.73 -0.97
CA LEU A 67 -11.69 -8.80 -1.98
C LEU A 67 -11.30 -7.48 -1.31
N PRO A 68 -10.06 -7.01 -1.49
CA PRO A 68 -9.58 -5.80 -0.83
C PRO A 68 -10.16 -4.53 -1.45
N VAL A 69 -10.26 -3.46 -0.66
CA VAL A 69 -10.43 -2.10 -1.21
C VAL A 69 -9.13 -1.70 -1.92
N PRO A 70 -9.20 -1.26 -3.20
CA PRO A 70 -8.02 -0.74 -3.87
C PRO A 70 -7.72 0.69 -3.36
N ALA A 71 -6.54 0.87 -2.78
CA ALA A 71 -5.93 2.19 -2.57
C ALA A 71 -5.23 2.57 -3.88
N ILE A 72 -5.91 3.40 -4.68
CA ILE A 72 -5.51 3.74 -6.05
C ILE A 72 -4.72 5.03 -6.03
N THR A 73 -3.46 5.00 -6.43
CA THR A 73 -2.59 6.18 -6.54
C THR A 73 -3.06 7.05 -7.71
N VAL A 74 -3.41 8.31 -7.44
CA VAL A 74 -3.94 9.23 -8.47
C VAL A 74 -3.03 10.44 -8.72
N ILE A 75 -2.24 10.85 -7.72
CA ILE A 75 -1.19 11.85 -7.86
C ILE A 75 0.09 11.30 -7.24
N ASN A 76 1.20 11.38 -7.97
CA ASN A 76 2.53 11.10 -7.47
C ASN A 76 3.28 12.41 -7.12
N GLY A 77 4.03 12.36 -6.04
CA GLY A 77 4.97 13.37 -5.59
C GLY A 77 6.25 12.73 -5.10
N GLY A 78 6.89 13.31 -4.08
CA GLY A 78 8.04 12.71 -3.40
C GLY A 78 9.16 12.32 -4.36
N THR A 79 9.76 11.16 -4.18
CA THR A 79 10.81 10.64 -5.07
C THR A 79 10.27 10.01 -6.36
N HIS A 80 8.95 9.82 -6.48
CA HIS A 80 8.29 9.12 -7.60
C HIS A 80 7.80 10.04 -8.74
N ALA A 81 8.03 11.36 -8.62
CA ALA A 81 7.60 12.34 -9.62
C ALA A 81 8.55 13.54 -9.74
N GLY A 82 8.53 14.23 -10.87
CA GLY A 82 9.34 15.42 -11.14
C GLY A 82 8.79 16.77 -10.62
N ASN A 83 7.71 16.76 -9.84
CA ASN A 83 7.05 17.97 -9.30
C ASN A 83 7.63 18.40 -7.93
N ASN A 84 7.00 19.37 -7.25
CA ASN A 84 7.45 19.86 -5.93
C ASN A 84 6.59 19.37 -4.77
N LEU A 85 5.67 18.43 -4.99
CA LEU A 85 4.84 17.84 -3.93
C LEU A 85 5.75 17.01 -3.00
N PRO A 86 5.78 17.28 -1.68
CA PRO A 86 6.70 16.58 -0.79
C PRO A 86 6.30 15.13 -0.50
N ILE A 87 5.00 14.86 -0.34
CA ILE A 87 4.49 13.50 -0.11
C ILE A 87 4.56 12.67 -1.38
N GLN A 88 4.75 11.37 -1.23
CA GLN A 88 4.96 10.45 -2.36
C GLN A 88 3.67 10.17 -3.13
N GLU A 89 2.55 9.99 -2.44
CA GLU A 89 1.31 9.57 -3.08
C GLU A 89 0.07 10.21 -2.46
N ILE A 90 -0.86 10.60 -3.32
CA ILE A 90 -2.26 10.84 -2.95
C ILE A 90 -3.08 9.74 -3.62
N MET A 91 -3.87 9.04 -2.81
CA MET A 91 -4.64 7.88 -3.20
C MET A 91 -6.14 8.10 -2.96
N ILE A 92 -6.95 7.39 -3.74
CA ILE A 92 -8.40 7.26 -3.51
C ILE A 92 -8.75 5.84 -3.08
N LEU A 93 -9.70 5.71 -2.16
CA LEU A 93 -10.20 4.45 -1.63
C LEU A 93 -11.72 4.38 -1.88
N PRO A 94 -12.19 3.60 -2.87
CA PRO A 94 -13.62 3.40 -3.16
C PRO A 94 -14.33 2.49 -2.13
N ILE A 95 -14.29 2.86 -0.83
CA ILE A 95 -14.85 2.04 0.25
C ILE A 95 -16.38 1.87 0.15
N GLY A 96 -17.07 2.82 -0.46
CA GLY A 96 -18.53 2.81 -0.62
C GLY A 96 -19.01 2.04 -1.85
N ALA A 97 -18.12 1.34 -2.56
CA ALA A 97 -18.48 0.41 -3.64
C ALA A 97 -19.13 -0.86 -3.07
N LYS A 98 -20.01 -1.49 -3.84
CA LYS A 98 -20.70 -2.73 -3.45
C LYS A 98 -19.83 -3.96 -3.68
N ASN A 99 -18.94 -3.88 -4.66
CA ASN A 99 -18.08 -4.96 -5.10
C ASN A 99 -16.80 -4.36 -5.70
N PHE A 100 -15.82 -5.21 -6.02
CA PHE A 100 -14.52 -4.79 -6.53
C PHE A 100 -14.61 -4.21 -7.95
N GLU A 101 -15.48 -4.76 -8.82
CA GLU A 101 -15.79 -4.20 -10.13
C GLU A 101 -16.24 -2.73 -10.05
N GLU A 102 -17.22 -2.42 -9.20
CA GLU A 102 -17.68 -1.04 -8.98
C GLU A 102 -16.57 -0.18 -8.39
N ALA A 103 -15.74 -0.72 -7.47
CA ALA A 103 -14.61 0.00 -6.92
C ALA A 103 -13.60 0.43 -8.00
N MET A 104 -13.27 -0.48 -8.93
CA MET A 104 -12.38 -0.18 -10.05
C MET A 104 -13.02 0.78 -11.06
N GLN A 105 -14.33 0.68 -11.31
CA GLN A 105 -15.05 1.65 -12.13
C GLN A 105 -14.96 3.05 -11.51
N MET A 106 -15.33 3.18 -10.23
CA MET A 106 -15.26 4.44 -9.48
C MET A 106 -13.87 5.05 -9.51
N GLY A 107 -12.84 4.22 -9.28
CA GLY A 107 -11.45 4.66 -9.30
C GLY A 107 -10.97 5.13 -10.67
N SER A 108 -11.26 4.37 -11.73
CA SER A 108 -10.85 4.69 -13.10
C SER A 108 -11.54 5.93 -13.67
N GLU A 109 -12.84 6.10 -13.43
CA GLU A 109 -13.58 7.31 -13.84
C GLU A 109 -13.06 8.56 -13.12
N THR A 110 -12.81 8.46 -11.81
CA THR A 110 -12.20 9.54 -11.02
C THR A 110 -10.80 9.90 -11.55
N TYR A 111 -9.97 8.90 -11.87
CA TYR A 111 -8.65 9.12 -12.43
C TYR A 111 -8.70 9.84 -13.80
N HIS A 112 -9.62 9.47 -14.69
CA HIS A 112 -9.78 10.17 -15.97
C HIS A 112 -10.29 11.60 -15.79
N HIS A 113 -11.25 11.85 -14.89
CA HIS A 113 -11.69 13.20 -14.59
C HIS A 113 -10.59 14.06 -13.95
N LEU A 114 -9.75 13.46 -13.11
CA LEU A 114 -8.58 14.15 -12.55
C LEU A 114 -7.62 14.60 -13.65
N LYS A 115 -7.38 13.74 -14.67
CA LYS A 115 -6.59 14.11 -15.84
C LYS A 115 -7.12 15.37 -16.52
N ASP A 116 -8.43 15.41 -16.77
CA ASP A 116 -9.08 16.55 -17.43
C ASP A 116 -8.95 17.83 -16.59
N ILE A 117 -9.13 17.73 -15.27
CA ILE A 117 -8.97 18.87 -14.35
C ILE A 117 -7.53 19.39 -14.36
N ILE A 118 -6.54 18.48 -14.30
CA ILE A 118 -5.13 18.84 -14.36
C ILE A 118 -4.81 19.50 -15.71
N TRP A 119 -5.34 18.95 -16.80
CA TRP A 119 -5.18 19.50 -18.14
C TRP A 119 -5.76 20.91 -18.26
N GLU A 120 -6.98 21.12 -17.76
CA GLU A 120 -7.67 22.41 -17.75
C GLU A 120 -6.89 23.47 -16.94
N LYS A 121 -6.32 23.09 -15.81
CA LYS A 121 -5.68 24.03 -14.87
C LYS A 121 -4.20 24.29 -15.15
N TYR A 122 -3.45 23.27 -15.57
CA TYR A 122 -2.00 23.33 -15.69
C TYR A 122 -1.48 22.97 -17.10
N GLY A 123 -2.38 22.68 -18.04
CA GLY A 123 -2.03 22.33 -19.42
C GLY A 123 -1.61 20.87 -19.61
N SER A 124 -1.39 20.50 -20.88
CA SER A 124 -1.08 19.13 -21.30
C SER A 124 0.17 18.54 -20.66
N ASP A 125 1.20 19.37 -20.45
CA ASP A 125 2.50 18.91 -19.98
C ASP A 125 2.44 18.45 -18.51
N SER A 126 1.40 18.87 -17.78
CA SER A 126 1.14 18.48 -16.39
C SER A 126 0.37 17.17 -16.24
N CYS A 127 -0.05 16.55 -17.35
CA CYS A 127 -0.76 15.27 -17.36
C CYS A 127 0.18 14.05 -17.47
N ASN A 128 1.50 14.28 -17.41
CA ASN A 128 2.47 13.20 -17.33
C ASN A 128 2.30 12.44 -16.00
N ILE A 129 2.67 11.16 -16.01
CA ILE A 129 2.53 10.25 -14.88
C ILE A 129 3.87 9.94 -14.23
N GLY A 130 3.86 9.66 -12.93
CA GLY A 130 5.01 9.15 -12.18
C GLY A 130 5.20 7.64 -12.34
N ASP A 131 6.07 7.08 -11.50
CA ASP A 131 6.44 5.66 -11.55
C ASP A 131 5.23 4.74 -11.34
N ASP A 132 4.35 5.07 -10.39
CA ASP A 132 3.14 4.30 -10.06
C ASP A 132 1.92 4.66 -10.92
N GLY A 133 2.10 5.51 -11.93
CA GLY A 133 1.05 5.91 -12.86
C GLY A 133 0.12 7.04 -12.39
N GLY A 134 0.27 7.55 -11.18
CA GLY A 134 -0.41 8.77 -10.72
C GLY A 134 0.08 9.99 -11.50
N PHE A 135 -0.75 11.02 -11.64
CA PHE A 135 -0.33 12.25 -12.33
C PHE A 135 0.73 13.00 -11.53
N ALA A 136 1.60 13.71 -12.22
CA ALA A 136 2.67 14.52 -11.63
C ALA A 136 2.50 16.02 -11.97
N PRO A 137 1.38 16.67 -11.59
CA PRO A 137 1.19 18.09 -11.87
C PRO A 137 2.22 18.93 -11.12
N ASN A 138 2.54 20.11 -11.62
CA ASN A 138 3.49 21.03 -11.00
C ASN A 138 2.87 21.76 -9.80
N ILE A 139 2.59 21.00 -8.73
CA ILE A 139 2.08 21.48 -7.45
C ILE A 139 3.16 21.31 -6.37
N SER A 140 3.03 22.07 -5.30
CA SER A 140 3.93 22.00 -4.13
C SER A 140 3.19 21.87 -2.80
N SER A 141 1.87 22.02 -2.78
CA SER A 141 1.05 21.90 -1.57
C SER A 141 0.30 20.57 -1.54
N ILE A 142 0.26 19.94 -0.36
CA ILE A 142 -0.58 18.76 -0.12
C ILE A 142 -2.06 19.12 -0.31
N THR A 143 -2.50 20.26 0.22
CA THR A 143 -3.90 20.72 0.09
C THR A 143 -4.30 20.92 -1.37
N GLU A 144 -3.43 21.52 -2.18
CA GLU A 144 -3.71 21.71 -3.61
C GLU A 144 -3.87 20.36 -4.33
N GLY A 145 -3.07 19.35 -3.98
CA GLY A 145 -3.22 18.00 -4.49
C GLY A 145 -4.56 17.36 -4.08
N LEU A 146 -4.93 17.48 -2.80
CA LEU A 146 -6.20 16.95 -2.27
C LEU A 146 -7.40 17.66 -2.90
N ASP A 147 -7.36 18.98 -3.10
CA ASP A 147 -8.40 19.77 -3.76
C ASP A 147 -8.66 19.29 -5.20
N LEU A 148 -7.60 18.98 -5.95
CA LEU A 148 -7.74 18.44 -7.31
C LEU A 148 -8.45 17.08 -7.30
N VAL A 149 -8.09 16.21 -6.35
CA VAL A 149 -8.70 14.88 -6.23
C VAL A 149 -10.15 14.98 -5.77
N ILE A 150 -10.49 15.86 -4.82
CA ILE A 150 -11.87 16.11 -4.41
C ILE A 150 -12.69 16.63 -5.60
N ALA A 151 -12.19 17.59 -6.36
CA ALA A 151 -12.86 18.08 -7.56
C ALA A 151 -13.08 16.97 -8.61
N ALA A 152 -12.17 15.99 -8.71
CA ALA A 152 -12.32 14.84 -9.58
C ALA A 152 -13.40 13.87 -9.07
N ILE A 153 -13.43 13.57 -7.77
CA ILE A 153 -14.46 12.75 -7.12
C ILE A 153 -15.85 13.41 -7.30
N ASP A 154 -15.92 14.72 -7.14
CA ASP A 154 -17.13 15.51 -7.36
C ASP A 154 -17.62 15.41 -8.81
N ARG A 155 -16.71 15.61 -9.76
CA ARG A 155 -17.00 15.55 -11.19
C ARG A 155 -17.45 14.16 -11.64
N ALA A 156 -16.89 13.11 -11.02
CA ALA A 156 -17.26 11.72 -11.26
C ALA A 156 -18.58 11.31 -10.57
N GLY A 157 -19.09 12.11 -9.64
CA GLY A 157 -20.33 11.83 -8.93
C GLY A 157 -20.21 10.81 -7.78
N TYR A 158 -19.00 10.61 -7.24
CA TYR A 158 -18.71 9.60 -6.20
C TYR A 158 -18.55 10.16 -4.78
N ASN A 159 -19.12 11.34 -4.56
CA ASN A 159 -19.13 12.01 -3.27
C ASN A 159 -19.55 11.14 -2.10
N GLY A 160 -18.76 11.17 -1.03
CA GLY A 160 -18.99 10.38 0.18
C GLY A 160 -18.65 8.89 0.06
N ARG A 161 -18.61 8.32 -1.16
CA ARG A 161 -18.33 6.90 -1.43
C ARG A 161 -16.84 6.61 -1.65
N ILE A 162 -16.08 7.61 -2.09
CA ILE A 162 -14.62 7.57 -2.16
C ILE A 162 -14.03 8.36 -1.01
N LYS A 163 -13.02 7.79 -0.35
CA LYS A 163 -12.19 8.47 0.66
C LYS A 163 -10.78 8.70 0.13
N LEU A 164 -10.01 9.52 0.84
CA LEU A 164 -8.62 9.81 0.50
C LEU A 164 -7.67 9.06 1.43
N ALA A 165 -6.49 8.73 0.90
CA ALA A 165 -5.33 8.34 1.68
C ALA A 165 -4.09 9.04 1.13
N ILE A 166 -3.05 9.16 1.94
CA ILE A 166 -1.74 9.63 1.49
C ILE A 166 -0.65 8.67 1.94
N ASP A 167 0.38 8.53 1.12
CA ASP A 167 1.69 8.02 1.54
C ASP A 167 2.65 9.19 1.61
N ALA A 168 3.04 9.54 2.83
CA ALA A 168 3.97 10.64 3.04
C ALA A 168 5.40 10.23 2.67
N ALA A 169 5.80 8.97 2.89
CA ALA A 169 7.19 8.53 2.82
C ALA A 169 8.15 9.48 3.55
N ALA A 170 7.78 9.91 4.77
CA ALA A 170 8.42 11.07 5.42
C ALA A 170 9.91 10.89 5.76
N THR A 171 10.41 9.65 5.75
CA THR A 171 11.86 9.34 5.78
C THR A 171 12.62 10.08 4.69
N ASP A 172 12.08 10.18 3.47
CA ASP A 172 12.76 10.77 2.30
C ASP A 172 13.03 12.27 2.45
N PHE A 173 12.22 12.96 3.25
CA PHE A 173 12.35 14.38 3.51
C PHE A 173 12.65 14.72 4.97
N CYS A 174 12.99 13.73 5.79
CA CYS A 174 13.51 13.96 7.13
C CYS A 174 15.01 14.28 7.07
N VAL A 175 15.38 15.45 7.60
CA VAL A 175 16.78 15.88 7.76
C VAL A 175 17.07 16.08 9.24
N GLY A 176 17.75 15.10 9.84
CA GLY A 176 18.03 15.09 11.27
C GLY A 176 16.79 14.75 12.09
N LYS A 177 16.09 15.77 12.61
CA LYS A 177 14.84 15.61 13.39
C LYS A 177 13.73 16.54 12.91
N LYS A 178 13.85 17.03 11.67
CA LYS A 178 12.91 17.97 11.06
C LYS A 178 12.61 17.52 9.65
N TYR A 179 11.42 17.89 9.18
CA TYR A 179 10.86 17.49 7.89
C TYR A 179 10.92 18.66 6.91
N ASP A 180 11.63 18.49 5.79
CA ASP A 180 11.79 19.50 4.73
C ASP A 180 10.71 19.34 3.67
N LEU A 181 9.58 20.05 3.82
CA LEU A 181 8.49 20.00 2.83
C LEU A 181 8.86 20.64 1.47
N GLU A 182 10.06 21.20 1.34
CA GLU A 182 10.62 21.74 0.09
C GLU A 182 11.86 20.96 -0.37
N PHE A 183 12.08 19.71 0.07
CA PHE A 183 13.35 19.01 -0.15
C PHE A 183 13.77 18.86 -1.62
N LYS A 184 12.80 18.90 -2.53
CA LYS A 184 12.98 18.83 -4.00
C LYS A 184 13.27 20.20 -4.65
N SER A 185 13.01 21.30 -3.93
CA SER A 185 13.24 22.64 -4.45
C SER A 185 14.73 22.95 -4.56
N ALA A 186 15.14 23.39 -5.75
CA ALA A 186 16.52 23.86 -5.99
C ALA A 186 16.87 25.12 -5.16
N LYS A 187 15.86 25.87 -4.70
CA LYS A 187 16.02 27.05 -3.85
C LYS A 187 15.61 26.70 -2.42
N LYS A 188 16.50 26.03 -1.68
CA LYS A 188 16.27 25.72 -0.26
C LYS A 188 16.20 27.01 0.54
N SER A 189 14.98 27.44 0.88
CA SER A 189 14.76 28.65 1.67
C SER A 189 15.15 28.47 3.13
N GLY A 190 15.29 27.21 3.59
CA GLY A 190 15.47 26.86 5.01
C GLY A 190 14.24 27.16 5.87
N GLN A 191 13.17 27.73 5.29
CA GLN A 191 12.01 28.27 6.00
C GLN A 191 10.87 27.25 6.17
N ASN A 192 10.91 26.11 5.48
CA ASN A 192 9.84 25.10 5.53
C ASN A 192 10.22 23.80 6.25
N PHE A 193 11.22 23.85 7.13
CA PHE A 193 11.48 22.76 8.08
C PHE A 193 10.40 22.69 9.15
N LYS A 194 9.70 21.57 9.23
CA LYS A 194 8.69 21.26 10.25
C LYS A 194 9.27 20.35 11.32
N THR A 195 8.90 20.59 12.57
CA THR A 195 9.12 19.62 13.65
C THR A 195 8.11 18.48 13.55
N GLY A 196 8.31 17.39 14.30
CA GLY A 196 7.31 16.32 14.36
C GLY A 196 5.95 16.81 14.90
N ASP A 197 5.94 17.73 15.87
CA ASP A 197 4.71 18.33 16.38
C ASP A 197 4.01 19.21 15.32
N ASP A 198 4.77 19.97 14.51
CA ASP A 198 4.20 20.71 13.37
C ASP A 198 3.58 19.76 12.32
N MET A 199 4.21 18.61 12.06
CA MET A 199 3.67 17.60 11.14
C MET A 199 2.37 16.98 11.68
N ILE A 200 2.28 16.71 12.99
CA ILE A 200 1.05 16.26 13.65
C ILE A 200 -0.08 17.28 13.43
N GLU A 201 0.19 18.57 13.61
CA GLU A 201 -0.80 19.63 13.39
C GLU A 201 -1.28 19.66 11.94
N ILE A 202 -0.35 19.59 10.98
CA ILE A 202 -0.67 19.53 9.55
C ILE A 202 -1.58 18.33 9.25
N TYR A 203 -1.18 17.12 9.65
CA TYR A 203 -1.98 15.92 9.37
C TYR A 203 -3.35 15.96 10.07
N SER A 204 -3.40 16.47 11.30
CA SER A 204 -4.66 16.62 12.03
C SER A 204 -5.62 17.58 11.33
N GLN A 205 -5.11 18.69 10.81
CA GLN A 205 -5.89 19.63 10.00
C GLN A 205 -6.39 18.96 8.71
N LEU A 206 -5.52 18.24 8.00
CA LEU A 206 -5.91 17.52 6.78
C LEU A 206 -7.02 16.49 7.05
N CYS A 207 -6.91 15.70 8.12
CA CYS A 207 -7.97 14.76 8.51
C CYS A 207 -9.30 15.44 8.88
N SER A 208 -9.26 16.70 9.34
CA SER A 208 -10.46 17.47 9.68
C SER A 208 -11.13 18.14 8.47
N GLU A 209 -10.36 18.51 7.45
CA GLU A 209 -10.83 19.25 6.28
C GLU A 209 -11.20 18.33 5.11
N TYR A 210 -10.56 17.17 5.01
CA TYR A 210 -10.74 16.22 3.92
C TYR A 210 -11.23 14.87 4.44
N PRO A 211 -11.90 14.04 3.62
CA PRO A 211 -12.23 12.66 3.95
C PRO A 211 -10.98 11.75 3.91
N LEU A 212 -9.90 12.17 4.58
CA LEU A 212 -8.61 11.49 4.65
C LEU A 212 -8.66 10.43 5.76
N VAL A 213 -8.68 9.16 5.36
CA VAL A 213 -8.94 8.03 6.26
C VAL A 213 -7.72 7.16 6.53
N SER A 214 -6.62 7.38 5.81
CA SER A 214 -5.37 6.64 6.01
C SER A 214 -4.15 7.51 5.67
N ILE A 215 -3.13 7.45 6.51
CA ILE A 215 -1.82 8.07 6.28
C ILE A 215 -0.73 7.01 6.46
N GLU A 216 -0.01 6.72 5.39
CA GLU A 216 1.15 5.83 5.37
C GLU A 216 2.44 6.61 5.64
N GLN A 217 3.30 6.04 6.47
CA GLN A 217 4.62 6.54 6.86
C GLN A 217 4.66 8.06 7.16
N PRO A 218 3.83 8.57 8.11
CA PRO A 218 3.70 10.01 8.39
C PRO A 218 5.00 10.68 8.90
N PHE A 219 5.88 9.90 9.52
CA PHE A 219 7.13 10.35 10.13
C PHE A 219 8.33 9.53 9.63
N ASP A 220 9.52 9.95 9.99
CA ASP A 220 10.74 9.17 9.72
C ASP A 220 10.66 7.79 10.36
N LYS A 221 11.27 6.80 9.71
CA LYS A 221 11.33 5.41 10.18
C LYS A 221 11.84 5.25 11.62
N ASP A 222 12.62 6.18 12.14
CA ASP A 222 13.16 6.13 13.50
C ASP A 222 12.50 7.16 14.45
N ASP A 223 11.47 7.87 14.00
CA ASP A 223 10.66 8.80 14.81
C ASP A 223 9.44 8.10 15.46
N TRP A 224 9.75 7.15 16.35
CA TRP A 224 8.77 6.38 17.12
C TRP A 224 7.89 7.26 18.02
N GLU A 225 8.45 8.35 18.54
CA GLU A 225 7.75 9.24 19.47
C GLU A 225 6.59 9.97 18.78
N HIS A 226 6.84 10.64 17.64
CA HIS A 226 5.77 11.36 16.95
C HIS A 226 4.79 10.41 16.27
N SER A 227 5.26 9.25 15.78
CA SER A 227 4.38 8.19 15.28
C SER A 227 3.38 7.76 16.35
N LYS A 228 3.83 7.49 17.58
CA LYS A 228 2.95 7.20 18.71
C LYS A 228 1.98 8.33 19.03
N LYS A 229 2.49 9.57 19.14
CA LYS A 229 1.65 10.74 19.46
C LYS A 229 0.52 10.89 18.46
N PHE A 230 0.82 10.77 17.16
CA PHE A 230 -0.17 10.89 16.09
C PHE A 230 -1.18 9.75 16.09
N THR A 231 -0.71 8.50 16.17
CA THR A 231 -1.58 7.31 16.19
C THR A 231 -2.55 7.33 17.38
N THR A 232 -2.13 7.86 18.53
CA THR A 232 -2.99 8.00 19.73
C THR A 232 -4.13 9.01 19.54
N LEU A 233 -4.07 9.89 18.52
CA LEU A 233 -5.18 10.79 18.21
C LEU A 233 -6.35 10.09 17.52
N GLU A 234 -6.13 8.88 16.98
CA GLU A 234 -7.14 8.03 16.34
C GLU A 234 -7.96 8.73 15.23
N LEU A 235 -7.34 9.69 14.54
CA LEU A 235 -7.99 10.49 13.50
C LEU A 235 -8.21 9.71 12.19
N CYS A 236 -7.32 8.76 11.89
CA CYS A 236 -7.30 7.97 10.67
C CYS A 236 -6.51 6.67 10.90
N GLN A 237 -6.48 5.77 9.92
CA GLN A 237 -5.53 4.66 9.91
C GLN A 237 -4.10 5.20 9.76
N VAL A 238 -3.16 4.73 10.59
CA VAL A 238 -1.73 5.04 10.49
C VAL A 238 -1.00 3.79 10.04
N VAL A 239 -0.50 3.82 8.80
CA VAL A 239 0.16 2.67 8.18
C VAL A 239 1.67 2.78 8.36
N GLY A 240 2.29 1.76 8.95
CA GLY A 240 3.73 1.63 9.03
C GLY A 240 4.29 0.92 7.79
N ASP A 241 5.22 1.57 7.09
CA ASP A 241 6.00 0.99 5.99
C ASP A 241 7.47 0.91 6.39
N ASP A 242 8.28 1.94 6.12
CA ASP A 242 9.69 1.99 6.55
C ASP A 242 9.88 1.93 8.08
N LEU A 243 8.89 2.41 8.85
CA LEU A 243 8.88 2.26 10.30
C LEU A 243 8.92 0.78 10.72
N LEU A 244 8.29 -0.10 9.94
CA LEU A 244 8.18 -1.52 10.23
C LEU A 244 9.19 -2.34 9.41
N MET A 245 9.50 -1.94 8.17
CA MET A 245 10.28 -2.69 7.19
C MET A 245 9.81 -4.13 6.98
N SER A 246 8.54 -4.41 7.30
CA SER A 246 8.01 -5.77 7.48
C SER A 246 8.87 -6.68 8.39
N ASP A 247 9.64 -6.09 9.32
CA ASP A 247 10.51 -6.79 10.27
C ASP A 247 9.72 -7.19 11.53
N PRO A 248 9.73 -8.49 11.92
CA PRO A 248 8.96 -8.96 13.08
C PRO A 248 9.26 -8.25 14.40
N GLU A 249 10.51 -7.86 14.66
CA GLU A 249 10.87 -7.18 15.91
C GLU A 249 10.39 -5.72 15.90
N ARG A 250 10.47 -5.04 14.75
CA ARG A 250 9.90 -3.69 14.59
C ARG A 250 8.36 -3.71 14.68
N ILE A 251 7.70 -4.69 14.06
CA ILE A 251 6.24 -4.90 14.18
C ILE A 251 5.87 -5.10 15.65
N LYS A 252 6.52 -6.03 16.34
CA LYS A 252 6.28 -6.30 17.76
C LYS A 252 6.48 -5.07 18.63
N ARG A 253 7.54 -4.29 18.38
CA ARG A 253 7.77 -3.01 19.07
C ARG A 253 6.65 -2.01 18.80
N ALA A 254 6.26 -1.85 17.55
CA ALA A 254 5.22 -0.93 17.14
C ALA A 254 3.85 -1.27 17.76
N VAL A 255 3.52 -2.56 17.87
CA VAL A 255 2.35 -3.06 18.61
C VAL A 255 2.44 -2.69 20.10
N ASN A 256 3.58 -2.96 20.75
CA ASN A 256 3.75 -2.67 22.17
C ASN A 256 3.74 -1.17 22.50
N GLU A 257 4.26 -0.34 21.60
CA GLU A 257 4.37 1.12 21.79
C GLU A 257 3.16 1.90 21.23
N TYR A 258 2.28 1.25 20.47
CA TYR A 258 1.13 1.82 19.76
C TYR A 258 1.55 2.94 18.79
N THR A 259 2.53 2.65 17.92
CA THR A 259 3.09 3.65 16.98
C THR A 259 2.37 3.73 15.64
N CYS A 260 1.64 2.69 15.26
CA CYS A 260 0.79 2.62 14.06
C CYS A 260 -0.33 1.58 14.32
N ASP A 261 -1.32 1.51 13.43
CA ASP A 261 -2.44 0.56 13.55
C ASP A 261 -2.72 -0.20 12.23
N ALA A 262 -1.80 -0.10 11.27
CA ALA A 262 -1.80 -0.89 10.05
C ALA A 262 -0.38 -1.18 9.56
N LEU A 263 -0.23 -2.30 8.85
CA LEU A 263 1.01 -2.74 8.20
C LEU A 263 0.90 -2.55 6.68
N THR A 264 1.89 -1.89 6.07
CA THR A 264 2.16 -2.04 4.64
C THR A 264 2.96 -3.31 4.42
N LEU A 265 2.35 -4.34 3.81
CA LEU A 265 3.04 -5.59 3.48
C LEU A 265 3.65 -5.50 2.08
N LYS A 266 4.98 -5.38 2.02
CA LYS A 266 5.77 -5.52 0.79
C LYS A 266 6.50 -6.86 0.83
N ALA A 267 6.06 -7.84 0.05
CA ALA A 267 6.67 -9.19 0.02
C ALA A 267 8.21 -9.15 -0.22
N SER A 268 8.68 -8.19 -1.01
CA SER A 268 10.11 -7.92 -1.24
C SER A 268 10.93 -7.52 0.00
N GLN A 269 10.30 -7.01 1.08
CA GLN A 269 11.00 -6.67 2.33
C GLN A 269 11.26 -7.91 3.21
N VAL A 270 10.39 -8.92 3.13
CA VAL A 270 10.46 -10.14 3.95
C VAL A 270 11.13 -11.33 3.26
N GLY A 271 11.36 -11.30 1.94
CA GLY A 271 12.24 -12.27 1.25
C GLY A 271 11.66 -13.67 1.00
N THR A 272 10.61 -14.09 1.70
CA THR A 272 9.87 -15.34 1.44
C THR A 272 8.36 -15.15 1.62
N VAL A 273 7.56 -16.04 1.01
CA VAL A 273 6.09 -16.07 1.18
C VAL A 273 5.72 -16.44 2.62
N THR A 274 6.43 -17.36 3.25
CA THR A 274 6.20 -17.73 4.66
C THR A 274 6.41 -16.54 5.60
N GLU A 275 7.49 -15.75 5.43
CA GLU A 275 7.72 -14.55 6.25
C GLU A 275 6.69 -13.45 5.95
N ALA A 276 6.19 -13.35 4.72
CA ALA A 276 5.09 -12.44 4.38
C ALA A 276 3.79 -12.80 5.12
N ILE A 277 3.42 -14.08 5.12
CA ILE A 277 2.24 -14.58 5.83
C ILE A 277 2.37 -14.36 7.33
N GLU A 278 3.56 -14.58 7.89
CA GLU A 278 3.82 -14.35 9.31
C GLU A 278 3.69 -12.86 9.69
N ALA A 279 4.18 -11.94 8.86
CA ALA A 279 3.99 -10.51 9.09
C ALA A 279 2.50 -10.11 9.06
N VAL A 280 1.71 -10.64 8.11
CA VAL A 280 0.25 -10.45 8.09
C VAL A 280 -0.40 -10.98 9.36
N LYS A 281 0.01 -12.18 9.79
CA LYS A 281 -0.54 -12.81 10.99
C LYS A 281 -0.27 -11.97 12.23
N GLN A 282 0.95 -11.47 12.42
CA GLN A 282 1.29 -10.59 13.54
C GLN A 282 0.47 -9.32 13.56
N ALA A 283 0.28 -8.67 12.39
CA ALA A 283 -0.60 -7.50 12.28
C ALA A 283 -2.05 -7.85 12.65
N LYS A 284 -2.59 -8.96 12.13
CA LYS A 284 -3.97 -9.38 12.41
C LYS A 284 -4.19 -9.79 13.87
N ASP A 285 -3.23 -10.47 14.49
CA ASP A 285 -3.28 -10.84 15.90
C ASP A 285 -3.26 -9.59 16.81
N ALA A 286 -2.68 -8.48 16.33
CA ALA A 286 -2.74 -7.16 16.96
C ALA A 286 -3.98 -6.33 16.57
N HIS A 287 -4.93 -6.90 15.81
CA HIS A 287 -6.11 -6.21 15.26
C HIS A 287 -5.79 -5.02 14.35
N TRP A 288 -4.64 -5.05 13.69
CA TRP A 288 -4.24 -4.02 12.73
C TRP A 288 -4.81 -4.25 11.34
N GLY A 289 -4.91 -3.17 10.58
CA GLY A 289 -5.12 -3.24 9.14
C GLY A 289 -3.89 -3.79 8.41
N VAL A 290 -4.10 -4.37 7.24
CA VAL A 290 -3.02 -4.85 6.37
C VAL A 290 -3.25 -4.33 4.97
N MET A 291 -2.31 -3.52 4.48
CA MET A 291 -2.28 -3.05 3.11
C MET A 291 -1.23 -3.84 2.35
N VAL A 292 -1.65 -4.81 1.54
CA VAL A 292 -0.73 -5.48 0.62
C VAL A 292 -0.32 -4.47 -0.45
N SER A 293 0.99 -4.31 -0.65
CA SER A 293 1.52 -3.23 -1.46
C SER A 293 2.48 -3.72 -2.52
N HIS A 294 2.40 -3.08 -3.69
CA HIS A 294 3.37 -3.17 -4.76
C HIS A 294 4.70 -2.48 -4.41
N ARG A 295 5.59 -2.41 -5.39
CA ARG A 295 6.79 -1.56 -5.38
C ARG A 295 6.74 -0.63 -6.58
N SER A 296 7.38 0.53 -6.50
CA SER A 296 7.44 1.47 -7.63
C SER A 296 8.14 0.88 -8.87
N GLY A 297 9.10 -0.03 -8.66
CA GLY A 297 9.61 -0.92 -9.71
C GLY A 297 8.88 -2.25 -9.71
N ASP A 298 7.71 -2.33 -10.37
CA ASP A 298 6.90 -3.55 -10.45
C ASP A 298 7.06 -4.30 -11.79
N THR A 299 6.41 -5.46 -11.90
CA THR A 299 6.43 -6.38 -13.04
C THR A 299 5.01 -6.79 -13.43
N ASP A 300 4.84 -7.56 -14.50
CA ASP A 300 3.54 -8.11 -14.88
C ASP A 300 3.06 -9.29 -14.00
N ASP A 301 3.79 -9.64 -12.93
CA ASP A 301 3.38 -10.66 -11.96
C ASP A 301 2.22 -10.14 -11.08
N SER A 302 1.14 -10.91 -10.97
CA SER A 302 -0.05 -10.57 -10.19
C SER A 302 -0.08 -11.19 -8.78
N PHE A 303 1.02 -11.78 -8.28
CA PHE A 303 1.06 -12.52 -7.01
C PHE A 303 0.43 -11.77 -5.83
N ILE A 304 0.66 -10.45 -5.74
CA ILE A 304 0.14 -9.66 -4.61
C ILE A 304 -1.39 -9.52 -4.62
N ALA A 305 -2.05 -9.69 -5.77
CA ALA A 305 -3.51 -9.73 -5.85
C ALA A 305 -4.05 -10.98 -5.14
N ASP A 306 -3.52 -12.15 -5.50
CA ASP A 306 -3.86 -13.41 -4.85
C ASP A 306 -3.46 -13.42 -3.36
N LEU A 307 -2.32 -12.80 -3.02
CA LEU A 307 -1.89 -12.64 -1.62
C LEU A 307 -2.87 -11.78 -0.82
N ALA A 308 -3.31 -10.64 -1.35
CA ALA A 308 -4.26 -9.76 -0.67
C ALA A 308 -5.59 -10.46 -0.39
N VAL A 309 -6.07 -11.28 -1.32
CA VAL A 309 -7.31 -12.06 -1.15
C VAL A 309 -7.12 -13.23 -0.20
N GLY A 310 -6.08 -14.05 -0.42
CA GLY A 310 -5.82 -15.25 0.38
C GLY A 310 -5.45 -14.95 1.83
N ALA A 311 -4.75 -13.84 2.06
CA ALA A 311 -4.46 -13.35 3.40
C ALA A 311 -5.60 -12.53 4.01
N ALA A 312 -6.69 -12.31 3.26
CA ALA A 312 -7.80 -11.43 3.58
C ALA A 312 -7.31 -10.06 4.10
N ALA A 313 -6.40 -9.41 3.38
CA ALA A 313 -5.77 -8.18 3.85
C ALA A 313 -6.77 -7.02 4.03
N GLY A 314 -7.83 -7.01 3.21
CA GLY A 314 -8.85 -5.96 3.21
C GLY A 314 -8.48 -4.72 2.40
N GLN A 315 -7.20 -4.52 2.11
CA GLN A 315 -6.68 -3.37 1.38
C GLN A 315 -5.54 -3.79 0.45
N ILE A 316 -5.47 -3.17 -0.73
CA ILE A 316 -4.36 -3.36 -1.67
C ILE A 316 -3.96 -2.04 -2.31
N LYS A 317 -2.66 -1.75 -2.32
CA LYS A 317 -2.04 -0.62 -3.02
C LYS A 317 -1.22 -1.15 -4.19
N ALA A 318 -1.69 -0.92 -5.40
CA ALA A 318 -1.07 -1.43 -6.63
C ALA A 318 -0.96 -0.37 -7.74
N GLY A 319 -0.84 0.90 -7.33
CA GLY A 319 -0.65 2.05 -8.22
C GLY A 319 -1.95 2.60 -8.81
N ALA A 320 -1.82 3.35 -9.91
CA ALA A 320 -2.93 3.95 -10.64
C ALA A 320 -3.66 2.93 -11.52
N PRO A 321 -4.88 3.24 -12.03
CA PRO A 321 -5.56 2.41 -13.02
C PRO A 321 -4.98 2.67 -14.43
N CYS A 322 -3.66 2.68 -14.54
CA CYS A 322 -2.89 2.81 -15.77
C CYS A 322 -1.56 2.05 -15.62
N ARG A 323 -0.83 1.88 -16.73
CA ARG A 323 0.39 1.05 -16.81
C ARG A 323 0.12 -0.45 -16.59
N GLY A 324 0.83 -1.31 -17.32
CA GLY A 324 0.51 -2.75 -17.40
C GLY A 324 0.76 -3.47 -16.08
N GLU A 325 1.85 -3.13 -15.43
CA GLU A 325 2.32 -3.69 -14.17
C GLU A 325 1.36 -3.42 -12.99
N CYS A 326 0.66 -2.28 -13.00
CA CYS A 326 -0.38 -1.96 -12.02
C CYS A 326 -1.69 -2.68 -12.38
N LEU A 327 -2.13 -2.53 -13.63
CA LEU A 327 -3.39 -3.11 -14.11
C LEU A 327 -3.42 -4.64 -14.01
N THR A 328 -2.29 -5.33 -14.13
CA THR A 328 -2.27 -6.81 -14.04
C THR A 328 -2.78 -7.30 -12.68
N LYS A 329 -2.53 -6.57 -11.57
CA LYS A 329 -3.04 -6.90 -10.22
C LYS A 329 -4.53 -6.63 -10.13
N TYR A 330 -4.98 -5.46 -10.54
CA TYR A 330 -6.40 -5.11 -10.51
C TYR A 330 -7.24 -6.01 -11.42
N ASN A 331 -6.74 -6.34 -12.61
CA ASN A 331 -7.38 -7.29 -13.52
C ASN A 331 -7.43 -8.71 -12.93
N GLN A 332 -6.40 -9.11 -12.17
CA GLN A 332 -6.43 -10.39 -11.46
C GLN A 332 -7.50 -10.39 -10.37
N LEU A 333 -7.67 -9.29 -9.62
CA LEU A 333 -8.73 -9.17 -8.62
C LEU A 333 -10.13 -9.22 -9.23
N LEU A 334 -10.34 -8.63 -10.43
CA LEU A 334 -11.60 -8.78 -11.18
C LEU A 334 -11.87 -10.24 -11.56
N ARG A 335 -10.85 -11.00 -11.98
CA ARG A 335 -11.00 -12.44 -12.28
C ARG A 335 -11.31 -13.26 -11.02
N ILE A 336 -10.66 -12.94 -9.90
CA ILE A 336 -10.93 -13.59 -8.61
C ILE A 336 -12.37 -13.30 -8.17
N GLU A 337 -12.84 -12.06 -8.32
CA GLU A 337 -14.23 -11.69 -8.04
C GLU A 337 -15.22 -12.49 -8.91
N GLU A 338 -14.96 -12.61 -10.21
CA GLU A 338 -15.79 -13.44 -11.10
C GLU A 338 -15.84 -14.90 -10.64
N GLU A 339 -14.71 -15.45 -10.18
CA GLU A 339 -14.65 -16.83 -9.67
C GLU A 339 -15.42 -17.02 -8.35
N PHE A 340 -15.45 -16.01 -7.49
CA PHE A 340 -16.23 -16.04 -6.26
C PHE A 340 -17.75 -16.03 -6.51
N GLY A 341 -18.19 -15.37 -7.58
CA GLY A 341 -19.62 -15.17 -7.84
C GLY A 341 -20.34 -14.56 -6.64
N SER A 342 -21.46 -15.14 -6.22
CA SER A 342 -22.26 -14.62 -5.10
C SER A 342 -21.65 -14.80 -3.71
N GLU A 343 -20.56 -15.58 -3.58
CA GLU A 343 -19.89 -15.82 -2.30
C GLU A 343 -18.80 -14.79 -2.00
N GLY A 344 -18.44 -13.96 -2.99
CA GLY A 344 -17.39 -12.96 -2.87
C GLY A 344 -17.79 -11.83 -1.93
N VAL A 345 -16.96 -11.57 -0.92
CA VAL A 345 -17.13 -10.42 -0.01
C VAL A 345 -16.10 -9.37 -0.37
N TYR A 346 -16.57 -8.20 -0.79
CA TYR A 346 -15.76 -6.99 -0.87
C TYR A 346 -15.64 -6.34 0.50
N ALA A 347 -14.43 -5.95 0.89
CA ALA A 347 -14.18 -5.41 2.23
C ALA A 347 -14.97 -4.12 2.49
N GLY A 348 -15.09 -3.24 1.50
CA GLY A 348 -15.91 -2.01 1.56
C GLY A 348 -15.65 -1.19 2.83
N GLU A 349 -16.71 -0.86 3.56
CA GLU A 349 -16.63 -0.12 4.83
C GLU A 349 -15.84 -0.86 5.94
N ASN A 350 -15.64 -2.18 5.83
CA ASN A 350 -14.85 -2.99 6.76
C ASN A 350 -13.37 -3.14 6.35
N TRP A 351 -12.88 -2.27 5.46
CA TRP A 351 -11.51 -2.31 4.90
C TRP A 351 -10.38 -2.35 5.93
N ARG A 352 -10.56 -1.80 7.14
CA ARG A 352 -9.52 -1.78 8.19
C ARG A 352 -9.35 -3.13 8.88
N THR A 353 -10.45 -3.80 9.21
CA THR A 353 -10.44 -5.03 10.00
C THR A 353 -11.41 -6.03 9.39
N THR A 354 -10.99 -6.69 8.32
CA THR A 354 -11.72 -7.83 7.76
C THR A 354 -11.75 -8.97 8.78
N ALA A 355 -12.85 -9.73 8.83
CA ALA A 355 -13.01 -10.85 9.74
C ALA A 355 -11.77 -11.79 9.70
N SER A 356 -11.26 -12.11 10.89
CA SER A 356 -10.18 -13.08 11.07
C SER A 356 -10.66 -14.50 10.94
#